data_AF-A0A7K3GAZ5-F1
#
_entry.id   AF-A0A7K3GAZ5-F1
#
_cell.length_a   1.000
_cell.length_b   1.000
_cell.length_c   1.000
_cell.angle_alpha   90.00
_cell.angle_beta   90.00
_cell.angle_gamma   90.00
#
_symmetry.space_group_name_H-M   'P 1'
#
loop_
_entity.id
_entity.type
_entity.pdbx_description
1 polymer ?
#
loop_
_entity_poly.entity_id
_entity_poly.type
_entity_poly.pdbx_seq_one_letter_code
_entity_poly.pdbx_strand_id
1 'polypeptide(L)' 'PHSTVISGDTHAVEEIAAHFTKRGRKTTRLTVSHAFHSPHMDQAAEEFRAAAADVTYHPPTIPLVSTLTGQL' A
#
# COMPACT_ATOMS: atom_id res chain seq x y z
N PRO A 1 5.49 -15.55 -8.46
CA PRO A 1 4.82 -14.50 -7.64
C PRO A 1 3.37 -14.92 -7.36
N HIS A 2 2.98 -15.06 -6.09
CA HIS A 2 1.68 -15.66 -5.71
C HIS A 2 0.93 -14.92 -4.59
N SER A 3 1.39 -13.72 -4.22
CA SER A 3 0.79 -12.91 -3.15
C SER A 3 0.71 -11.45 -3.56
N THR A 4 -0.46 -10.84 -3.36
CA THR A 4 -0.74 -9.44 -3.66
C THR A 4 -1.76 -8.93 -2.65
N VAL A 5 -1.57 -7.70 -2.17
CA VAL A 5 -2.50 -7.01 -1.26
C VAL A 5 -3.31 -6.00 -2.08
N ILE A 6 -4.62 -5.97 -1.86
CA ILE A 6 -5.51 -4.93 -2.36
C ILE A 6 -5.99 -4.07 -1.19
N SER A 7 -6.23 -2.80 -1.44
CA SER A 7 -6.57 -1.80 -0.42
C SER A 7 -7.49 -0.74 -1.00
N GLY A 8 -8.47 -0.29 -0.23
CA GLY A 8 -9.46 0.70 -0.65
C GLY A 8 -10.73 0.60 0.19
N ASP A 9 -11.85 1.04 -0.39
CA ASP A 9 -13.16 0.97 0.25
C ASP A 9 -13.51 -0.47 0.67
N THR A 10 -13.97 -0.61 1.92
CA THR A 10 -14.27 -1.92 2.53
C THR A 10 -15.16 -2.78 1.62
N HIS A 11 -16.24 -2.20 1.08
CA HIS A 11 -17.17 -2.94 0.24
C HIS A 11 -16.53 -3.44 -1.06
N ALA A 12 -15.75 -2.58 -1.74
CA ALA A 12 -15.07 -2.95 -2.99
C ALA A 12 -14.03 -4.05 -2.76
N VAL A 13 -13.24 -3.94 -1.69
CA VAL A 13 -12.22 -4.96 -1.34
C VAL A 13 -12.89 -6.30 -0.99
N GLU A 14 -14.00 -6.29 -0.26
CA GLU A 14 -14.77 -7.50 0.08
C GLU A 14 -15.36 -8.18 -1.16
N GLU A 15 -15.89 -7.40 -2.11
CA GLU A 15 -16.43 -7.93 -3.36
C GLU A 15 -15.32 -8.62 -4.18
N ILE A 16 -14.16 -7.96 -4.34
CA ILE A 16 -13.00 -8.51 -5.04
C ILE A 16 -12.49 -9.77 -4.33
N ALA A 17 -12.40 -9.76 -3.00
CA ALA A 17 -11.98 -10.92 -2.22
C ALA A 17 -12.94 -12.10 -2.41
N ALA A 18 -14.25 -11.87 -2.32
CA ALA A 18 -15.27 -12.89 -2.55
C ALA A 18 -15.20 -13.47 -3.97
N HIS A 19 -14.94 -12.62 -4.98
CA HIS A 19 -14.75 -13.04 -6.35
C HIS A 19 -13.58 -14.00 -6.53
N PHE A 20 -12.43 -13.74 -5.89
CA PHE A 20 -11.28 -14.64 -5.94
C PHE A 20 -11.47 -15.91 -5.10
N THR A 21 -12.14 -15.83 -3.96
CA THR A 21 -12.51 -17.02 -3.16
C THR A 21 -13.40 -17.98 -3.97
N LYS A 22 -14.40 -17.46 -4.69
CA LYS A 22 -15.27 -18.27 -5.60
C LYS A 22 -14.47 -19.00 -6.69
N ARG A 23 -13.29 -18.50 -7.04
CA ARG A 23 -12.35 -19.14 -7.99
C ARG A 23 -11.33 -20.07 -7.31
N GLY A 24 -11.53 -20.40 -6.05
CA GLY A 24 -10.64 -21.28 -5.28
C GLY A 24 -9.31 -20.64 -4.89
N ARG A 25 -9.20 -19.30 -4.90
CA ARG A 25 -8.00 -18.60 -4.42
C ARG A 25 -8.14 -18.28 -2.93
N LYS A 26 -7.06 -18.45 -2.18
CA LYS A 26 -6.99 -18.02 -0.78
C LYS A 26 -7.08 -16.49 -0.72
N THR A 27 -7.98 -15.97 0.10
CA THR A 27 -8.06 -14.56 0.47
C THR A 27 -7.98 -14.44 1.99
N THR A 28 -7.46 -13.33 2.49
CA THR A 28 -7.30 -13.09 3.93
C THR A 28 -7.49 -11.60 4.19
N ARG A 29 -8.44 -11.24 5.05
CA ARG A 29 -8.63 -9.86 5.50
C ARG A 29 -7.51 -9.49 6.46
N LEU A 30 -6.93 -8.31 6.27
CA LEU A 30 -5.92 -7.77 7.19
C LEU A 30 -6.60 -6.98 8.31
N THR A 31 -6.16 -7.20 9.55
CA THR A 31 -6.58 -6.41 10.72
C THR A 31 -5.72 -5.16 10.79
N VAL A 32 -6.17 -4.10 10.14
CA VAL A 32 -5.48 -2.80 10.05
C VAL A 32 -6.45 -1.67 10.31
N SER A 33 -5.92 -0.51 10.71
CA SER A 33 -6.74 0.66 11.02
C SER A 33 -7.21 1.42 9.77
N HIS A 34 -6.44 1.37 8.67
CA HIS A 34 -6.71 2.14 7.46
C HIS A 34 -6.37 1.35 6.20
N ALA A 35 -6.95 1.78 5.08
CA ALA A 35 -6.62 1.32 3.74
C ALA A 35 -5.33 1.97 3.23
N PHE A 36 -4.17 1.55 3.74
CA PHE A 36 -2.86 2.03 3.29
C PHE A 36 -2.61 1.76 1.80
N HIS A 37 -1.82 2.61 1.14
CA HIS A 37 -1.56 2.55 -0.31
C HIS A 37 -2.82 2.59 -1.20
N SER A 38 -3.88 3.22 -0.71
CA SER A 38 -5.09 3.52 -1.47
C SER A 38 -5.33 5.03 -1.50
N PRO A 39 -6.28 5.54 -2.31
CA PRO A 39 -6.66 6.96 -2.31
C PRO A 39 -7.13 7.48 -0.94
N HIS A 40 -7.44 6.60 0.02
CA HIS A 40 -7.73 7.04 1.40
C HIS A 40 -6.55 7.74 2.06
N MET A 41 -5.33 7.56 1.55
CA MET A 41 -4.14 8.26 2.05
C MET A 41 -4.04 9.71 1.55
N ASP A 42 -4.87 10.13 0.59
CA ASP A 42 -4.80 11.48 0.02
C ASP A 42 -5.04 12.56 1.07
N GLN A 43 -5.90 12.29 2.06
CA GLN A 43 -6.16 13.21 3.17
C GLN A 43 -4.90 13.50 4.00
N ALA A 44 -4.07 12.48 4.24
CA ALA A 44 -2.85 12.63 5.03
C ALA A 44 -1.64 13.05 4.18
N ALA A 45 -1.73 12.95 2.84
CA ALA A 45 -0.58 13.10 1.96
C ALA A 45 -0.01 14.53 1.97
N GLU A 46 -0.85 15.56 2.06
CA GLU A 46 -0.38 16.95 2.09
C GLU A 46 0.37 17.28 3.37
N GLU A 47 -0.24 17.00 4.51
CA GLU A 47 0.37 17.23 5.83
C GLU A 47 1.66 16.43 5.99
N PHE A 48 1.66 15.17 5.53
CA PHE A 48 2.86 14.34 5.57
C PHE A 48 3.98 14.90 4.68
N ARG A 49 3.65 15.43 3.50
CA ARG A 49 4.63 16.05 2.60
C ARG A 49 5.24 17.29 3.23
N ALA A 50 4.43 18.13 3.87
CA ALA A 50 4.92 19.31 4.57
C ALA A 50 5.89 18.92 5.69
N ALA A 51 5.54 17.93 6.51
CA ALA A 51 6.42 17.43 7.57
C ALA A 51 7.73 16.81 7.02
N ALA A 52 7.65 16.11 5.89
CA ALA A 52 8.81 15.49 5.25
C ALA A 52 9.75 16.52 4.60
N ALA A 53 9.23 17.67 4.15
CA ALA A 53 10.02 18.71 3.48
C ALA A 53 11.15 19.29 4.35
N ASP A 54 10.99 19.26 5.67
CA ASP A 54 11.98 19.79 6.62
C ASP A 54 13.13 18.80 6.93
N VAL A 55 13.11 17.61 6.32
CA VAL A 55 14.15 16.58 6.53
C VAL A 55 15.32 16.80 5.57
N THR A 56 16.56 16.77 6.09
CA THR A 56 17.76 16.73 5.25
C THR A 56 18.00 15.31 4.72
N TYR A 57 17.83 15.13 3.42
CA TYR A 57 18.05 13.84 2.74
C TYR A 57 19.50 13.68 2.29
N HIS A 58 20.05 12.47 2.47
CA HIS A 58 21.39 12.11 2.03
C HIS A 58 21.31 10.94 1.05
N PRO A 59 22.21 10.86 0.05
CA PRO A 59 22.25 9.71 -0.84
C PRO A 59 22.57 8.43 -0.06
N PRO A 60 21.95 7.29 -0.41
CA PRO A 60 22.25 6.03 0.24
C PRO A 60 23.70 5.61 -0.05
N THR A 61 24.42 5.15 0.98
CA THR A 61 25.81 4.67 0.86
C THR A 61 25.90 3.17 0.56
N ILE A 62 24.76 2.49 0.58
CA ILE A 62 24.56 1.10 0.18
C ILE A 62 23.44 1.03 -0.85
N PRO A 63 23.44 0.05 -1.78
CA PRO A 63 22.38 -0.07 -2.78
C PRO A 63 20.99 -0.24 -2.12
N LEU A 64 19.98 0.47 -2.65
CA LEU A 64 18.61 0.48 -2.13
C LEU A 64 17.64 0.10 -3.24
N VAL A 65 17.06 -1.09 -3.14
CA VAL A 65 15.96 -1.47 -4.04
C VAL A 65 14.69 -0.73 -3.61
N SER A 66 14.21 0.18 -4.45
CA SER A 66 13.01 0.98 -4.18
C SER A 66 11.76 0.11 -4.14
N THR A 67 10.94 0.24 -3.09
CA THR A 67 9.62 -0.42 -3.01
C THR A 67 8.55 0.26 -3.87
N LEU A 68 8.85 1.44 -4.42
CA LEU A 68 7.96 2.13 -5.35
C LEU A 68 8.18 1.67 -6.79
N THR A 69 9.43 1.54 -7.23
CA THR A 69 9.77 1.21 -8.62
C THR A 69 10.22 -0.24 -8.81
N GLY A 70 10.62 -0.92 -7.74
CA GLY A 70 11.23 -2.26 -7.80
C GLY A 70 12.64 -2.27 -8.41
N GLN A 71 13.26 -1.11 -8.60
CA GLN A 71 14.60 -0.96 -9.19
C GLN A 71 15.67 -0.75 -8.11
N LEU A 72 16.90 -1.20 -8.40
CA LEU A 72 18.11 -1.01 -7.57
C LEU A 72 18.58 0.45 -7.56
#